data_AF-Q4DUF9-F1
#
_entry.id   AF-Q4DUF9-F1
#
_cell.length_a   1.000
_cell.length_b   1.000
_cell.length_c   1.000
_cell.angle_alpha   90.00
_cell.angle_beta   90.00
_cell.angle_gamma   90.00
#
_symmetry.space_group_name_H-M   'P 1'
#
loop_
_entity.id
_entity.type
_entity.pdbx_description
1 polymer ?
#
loop_
_entity_poly.entity_id
_entity_poly.type
_entity_poly.pdbx_seq_one_letter_code
_entity_poly.pdbx_strand_id
1 'polypeptide(L)'
;MAKDSVAASPNLFALVGRDVAKQLLEKASGLVGLARLSDAAIRHLGLDDATQFQRARHLHAGCIVETPIFVEFFGSDEVRADDLQAAKKAIAVLARKCSIIAKADLAGGSASGALGEAELEKVRHSFELLLAEGKVNATDTQALPVPHVFVRGEEAKKKRGGRREFRKQRAQKDAPSALERAVSHVKMGVSEEEQLQTLMQRSDVRAQMLKGLTKAPEQRKRPRDANDDEYDDLLQIRL
;
A
#
# COMPACT_ATOMS: atom_id res chain seq x y z
N MET A 1 -0.04 4.16 44.34
CA MET A 1 0.29 5.49 43.79
C MET A 1 -0.34 5.69 42.39
N ALA A 2 -1.62 5.31 42.18
CA ALA A 2 -2.25 5.31 40.85
C ALA A 2 -3.45 6.27 40.71
N LYS A 3 -3.76 7.06 41.74
CA LYS A 3 -4.94 7.96 41.74
C LYS A 3 -4.68 9.30 41.05
N ASP A 4 -3.43 9.69 40.84
CA ASP A 4 -3.08 11.02 40.33
C ASP A 4 -2.93 11.07 38.80
N SER A 5 -2.90 9.92 38.12
CA SER A 5 -2.73 9.88 36.66
C SER A 5 -3.94 10.41 35.90
N VAL A 6 -5.14 10.28 36.48
CA VAL A 6 -6.39 10.73 35.86
C VAL A 6 -6.43 12.25 35.70
N ALA A 7 -5.90 12.98 36.68
CA ALA A 7 -5.83 14.44 36.63
C ALA A 7 -4.72 14.95 35.70
N ALA A 8 -3.69 14.14 35.44
CA ALA A 8 -2.48 14.56 34.73
C ALA A 8 -2.57 14.41 33.19
N SER A 9 -3.58 13.74 32.63
CA SER A 9 -3.64 13.45 31.19
C SER A 9 -5.03 13.64 30.56
N PRO A 10 -5.66 14.82 30.72
CA PRO A 10 -7.03 15.06 30.27
C PRO A 10 -7.20 14.88 28.77
N ASN A 11 -6.20 15.24 27.96
CA ASN A 11 -6.31 15.14 26.51
C ASN A 11 -6.20 13.67 26.04
N LEU A 12 -5.36 12.85 26.66
CA LEU A 12 -5.26 11.42 26.34
C LEU A 12 -6.57 10.70 26.65
N PHE A 13 -7.21 11.00 27.78
CA PHE A 13 -8.51 10.45 28.14
C PHE A 13 -9.61 10.85 27.16
N ALA A 14 -9.58 12.09 26.67
CA ALA A 14 -10.54 12.58 25.69
C ALA A 14 -10.39 11.87 24.33
N LEU A 15 -9.17 11.57 23.88
CA LEU A 15 -8.94 10.89 22.59
C LEU A 15 -9.28 9.39 22.63
N VAL A 16 -8.77 8.68 23.64
CA VAL A 16 -8.67 7.21 23.65
C VAL A 16 -9.78 6.58 24.52
N GLY A 17 -10.40 7.35 25.41
CA GLY A 17 -11.31 6.83 26.42
C GLY A 17 -10.61 6.42 27.72
N ARG A 18 -11.37 6.32 28.81
CA ARG A 18 -10.83 6.19 30.17
C ARG A 18 -10.11 4.87 30.44
N ASP A 19 -10.69 3.77 29.98
CA ASP A 19 -10.19 2.43 30.34
C ASP A 19 -8.92 2.10 29.56
N VAL A 20 -8.94 2.34 28.25
CA VAL A 20 -7.77 2.11 27.38
C VAL A 20 -6.63 3.08 27.73
N ALA A 21 -6.91 4.35 28.04
CA ALA A 21 -5.85 5.28 28.48
C ALA A 21 -5.17 4.81 29.78
N LYS A 22 -5.92 4.25 30.74
CA LYS A 22 -5.32 3.64 31.94
C LYS A 22 -4.45 2.45 31.60
N GLN A 23 -4.93 1.54 30.76
CA GLN A 23 -4.13 0.39 30.32
C GLN A 23 -2.84 0.83 29.62
N LEU A 24 -2.91 1.81 28.72
CA LEU A 24 -1.72 2.36 28.03
C LEU A 24 -0.73 2.97 29.02
N LEU A 25 -1.22 3.75 30.00
CA LEU A 25 -0.38 4.33 31.04
C LEU A 25 0.25 3.26 31.94
N GLU A 26 -0.49 2.22 32.31
CA GLU A 26 0.02 1.10 33.11
C GLU A 26 1.11 0.33 32.37
N LYS A 27 0.87 -0.04 31.11
CA LYS A 27 1.84 -0.77 30.28
C LYS A 27 3.08 0.06 29.94
N ALA A 28 2.92 1.39 29.78
CA ALA A 28 4.03 2.29 29.47
C ALA A 28 4.79 2.81 30.71
N SER A 29 4.44 2.38 31.93
CA SER A 29 4.99 2.89 33.21
C SER A 29 4.74 4.39 33.49
N GLY A 30 3.59 4.90 33.04
CA GLY A 30 3.11 6.27 33.26
C GLY A 30 3.26 7.18 32.05
N LEU A 31 2.87 8.45 32.22
CA LEU A 31 2.80 9.45 31.13
C LEU A 31 4.19 9.74 30.51
N VAL A 32 5.22 9.82 31.35
CA VAL A 32 6.61 10.05 30.89
C VAL A 32 7.09 8.89 30.03
N GLY A 33 6.77 7.65 30.41
CA GLY A 33 7.11 6.47 29.62
C GLY A 33 6.37 6.45 28.29
N LEU A 34 5.05 6.70 28.32
CA LEU A 34 4.22 6.76 27.11
C LEU A 34 4.69 7.85 26.12
N ALA A 35 5.06 9.03 26.62
CA ALA A 35 5.54 10.15 25.79
C ALA A 35 6.90 9.89 25.12
N ARG A 36 7.71 8.97 25.66
CA ARG A 36 9.01 8.56 25.08
C ARG A 36 8.86 7.51 23.99
N LEU A 37 7.76 6.77 23.95
CA LEU A 37 7.53 5.74 22.95
C LEU A 37 7.31 6.36 21.56
N SER A 38 7.79 5.66 20.52
CA SER A 38 7.44 5.96 19.13
C SER A 38 6.00 5.53 18.85
N ASP A 39 5.39 6.10 17.81
CA ASP A 39 4.06 5.68 17.37
C ASP A 39 4.00 4.18 17.06
N ALA A 40 5.04 3.61 16.44
CA ALA A 40 5.13 2.17 16.21
C ALA A 40 5.13 1.36 17.52
N ALA A 41 5.87 1.80 18.55
CA ALA A 41 5.92 1.10 19.83
C ALA A 41 4.56 1.13 20.57
N ILE A 42 3.81 2.23 20.48
CA ILE A 42 2.47 2.33 21.10
C ILE A 42 1.50 1.34 20.43
N ARG A 43 1.59 1.08 19.11
CA ARG A 43 0.75 0.09 18.42
C ARG A 43 0.90 -1.32 19.00
N HIS A 44 2.12 -1.65 19.42
CA HIS A 44 2.44 -2.97 19.98
C HIS A 44 2.27 -3.06 21.49
N LEU A 45 1.88 -1.95 22.15
CA LEU A 45 1.74 -1.92 23.60
C LEU A 45 0.55 -2.76 24.06
N GLY A 46 0.82 -3.78 24.88
CA GLY A 46 -0.21 -4.71 25.36
C GLY A 46 -0.44 -5.93 24.48
N LEU A 47 0.38 -6.15 23.44
CA LEU A 47 0.39 -7.43 22.73
C LEU A 47 0.97 -8.52 23.62
N ASP A 48 0.23 -9.62 23.76
CA ASP A 48 0.76 -10.84 24.36
C ASP A 48 1.57 -11.61 23.29
N ASP A 49 2.74 -12.12 23.63
CA ASP A 49 3.63 -12.85 22.71
C ASP A 49 2.92 -14.04 22.02
N ALA A 50 1.91 -14.62 22.68
CA ALA A 50 1.09 -15.69 22.12
C ALA A 50 0.24 -15.28 20.91
N THR A 51 -0.12 -14.00 20.80
CA THR A 51 -0.95 -13.46 19.70
C THR A 51 -0.14 -13.19 18.43
N GLN A 52 1.19 -13.11 18.52
CA GLN A 52 2.06 -12.83 17.37
C GLN A 52 1.95 -13.91 16.28
N PHE A 53 1.65 -15.15 16.65
CA PHE A 53 1.56 -16.29 15.73
C PHE A 53 0.17 -16.51 15.12
N GLN A 54 -0.81 -15.65 15.44
CA GLN A 54 -2.16 -15.81 14.91
C GLN A 54 -2.28 -15.25 13.48
N ARG A 55 -3.19 -15.85 12.71
CA ARG A 55 -3.37 -15.75 11.25
C ARG A 55 -3.30 -14.32 10.68
N ALA A 56 -2.95 -14.18 9.40
CA ALA A 56 -2.82 -12.93 8.63
C ALA A 56 -4.01 -11.93 8.69
N ARG A 57 -5.13 -12.31 9.32
CA ARG A 57 -6.30 -11.46 9.55
C ARG A 57 -6.23 -10.65 10.85
N HIS A 58 -5.35 -10.97 11.78
CA HIS A 58 -5.20 -10.19 13.01
C HIS A 58 -4.44 -8.90 12.73
N LEU A 59 -4.84 -7.82 13.39
CA LEU A 59 -4.23 -6.50 13.21
C LEU A 59 -2.84 -6.39 13.84
N HIS A 60 -2.45 -7.34 14.70
CA HIS A 60 -1.22 -7.32 15.49
C HIS A 60 -1.02 -5.99 16.23
N ALA A 61 -2.09 -5.48 16.83
CA ALA A 61 -2.09 -4.28 17.66
C ALA A 61 -2.59 -4.63 19.06
N GLY A 62 -2.02 -3.97 20.08
CA GLY A 62 -2.34 -4.22 21.49
C GLY A 62 -3.57 -3.43 21.95
N CYS A 63 -3.46 -2.77 23.11
CA CYS A 63 -4.58 -2.08 23.76
C CYS A 63 -5.26 -0.99 22.90
N ILE A 64 -4.60 -0.48 21.86
CA ILE A 64 -5.17 0.54 20.97
C ILE A 64 -6.45 0.04 20.24
N VAL A 65 -6.54 -1.25 19.94
CA VAL A 65 -7.70 -1.82 19.22
C VAL A 65 -8.98 -1.70 20.05
N GLU A 66 -8.86 -1.70 21.37
CA GLU A 66 -9.98 -1.57 22.31
C GLU A 66 -10.53 -0.13 22.42
N THR A 67 -9.94 0.84 21.71
CA THR A 67 -10.42 2.22 21.77
C THR A 67 -11.84 2.36 21.24
N PRO A 68 -12.71 3.16 21.90
CA PRO A 68 -14.12 3.26 21.53
C PRO A 68 -14.31 3.75 20.09
N ILE A 69 -13.45 4.66 19.64
CA ILE A 69 -13.45 5.15 18.25
C ILE A 69 -13.02 4.07 17.25
N PHE A 70 -12.08 3.20 17.59
CA PHE A 70 -11.70 2.12 16.69
C PHE A 70 -12.82 1.07 16.59
N VAL A 71 -13.40 0.72 17.74
CA VAL A 71 -14.52 -0.24 17.84
C VAL A 71 -15.76 0.28 17.12
N GLU A 72 -16.04 1.59 17.16
CA GLU A 72 -17.14 2.23 16.44
C GLU A 72 -17.05 2.04 14.92
N PHE A 73 -15.85 2.14 14.34
CA PHE A 73 -15.65 2.11 12.89
C PHE A 73 -15.30 0.72 12.33
N PHE A 74 -14.48 -0.07 13.02
CA PHE A 74 -13.94 -1.35 12.53
C PHE A 74 -14.44 -2.57 13.30
N GLY A 75 -15.10 -2.38 14.44
CA GLY A 75 -15.45 -3.44 15.37
C GLY A 75 -14.29 -3.85 16.28
N SER A 76 -14.39 -5.03 16.88
CA SER A 76 -13.35 -5.62 17.73
C SER A 76 -12.24 -6.29 16.90
N ASP A 77 -11.53 -7.26 17.46
CA ASP A 77 -10.38 -7.93 16.83
C ASP A 77 -10.67 -8.59 15.47
N GLU A 78 -11.93 -8.93 15.18
CA GLU A 78 -12.36 -9.59 13.94
C GLU A 78 -12.79 -8.57 12.87
N VAL A 79 -11.82 -7.83 12.36
CA VAL A 79 -12.06 -6.88 11.25
C VAL A 79 -12.39 -7.63 9.95
N ARG A 80 -13.35 -7.09 9.19
CA ARG A 80 -13.72 -7.60 7.86
C ARG A 80 -12.51 -7.60 6.94
N ALA A 81 -12.37 -8.62 6.09
CA ALA A 81 -11.24 -8.72 5.16
C ALA A 81 -11.09 -7.49 4.26
N ASP A 82 -12.21 -6.89 3.85
CA ASP A 82 -12.26 -5.69 3.01
C ASP A 82 -11.71 -4.44 3.73
N ASP A 83 -11.89 -4.37 5.05
CA ASP A 83 -11.54 -3.21 5.87
C ASP A 83 -10.16 -3.38 6.57
N LEU A 84 -9.49 -4.52 6.41
CA LEU A 84 -8.24 -4.85 7.11
C LEU A 84 -7.13 -3.82 6.82
N GLN A 85 -7.00 -3.38 5.57
CA GLN A 85 -6.00 -2.37 5.21
C GLN A 85 -6.34 -1.00 5.82
N ALA A 86 -7.62 -0.62 5.81
CA ALA A 86 -8.10 0.61 6.42
C ALA A 86 -7.87 0.58 7.94
N ALA A 87 -8.15 -0.54 8.60
CA ALA A 87 -7.92 -0.75 10.02
C ALA A 87 -6.44 -0.63 10.42
N LYS A 88 -5.52 -1.21 9.64
CA LYS A 88 -4.07 -1.08 9.89
C LYS A 88 -3.60 0.38 9.80
N LYS A 89 -4.10 1.13 8.81
CA LYS A 89 -3.84 2.56 8.66
C LYS A 89 -4.47 3.37 9.81
N ALA A 90 -5.68 3.02 10.22
CA ALA A 90 -6.38 3.65 11.32
C ALA A 90 -5.62 3.52 12.65
N ILE A 91 -5.11 2.31 12.97
CA ILE A 91 -4.24 2.08 14.13
C ILE A 91 -3.00 2.98 14.07
N ALA A 92 -2.38 3.10 12.89
CA ALA A 92 -1.21 3.96 12.71
C ALA A 92 -1.51 5.44 12.99
N VAL A 93 -2.63 5.94 12.45
CA VAL A 93 -3.08 7.32 12.70
C VAL A 93 -3.36 7.53 14.18
N LEU A 94 -4.11 6.62 14.81
CA LEU A 94 -4.47 6.71 16.22
C LEU A 94 -3.24 6.70 17.13
N ALA A 95 -2.30 5.76 16.92
CA ALA A 95 -1.06 5.68 17.70
C ALA A 95 -0.21 6.96 17.56
N ARG A 96 -0.14 7.54 16.36
CA ARG A 96 0.54 8.81 16.13
C ARG A 96 -0.11 9.95 16.91
N LYS A 97 -1.45 10.03 16.92
CA LYS A 97 -2.19 11.04 17.69
C LYS A 97 -2.00 10.85 19.20
N CYS A 98 -2.03 9.61 19.69
CA CYS A 98 -1.73 9.29 21.08
C CYS A 98 -0.32 9.76 21.49
N SER A 99 0.70 9.55 20.66
CA SER A 99 2.06 10.02 20.95
C SER A 99 2.14 11.55 21.06
N ILE A 100 1.46 12.28 20.17
CA ILE A 100 1.42 13.75 20.19
C ILE A 100 0.70 14.26 21.44
N ILE A 101 -0.44 13.67 21.76
CA ILE A 101 -1.24 14.07 22.92
C ILE A 101 -0.53 13.74 24.23
N ALA A 102 0.09 12.56 24.35
CA ALA A 102 0.86 12.20 25.55
C ALA A 102 2.00 13.21 25.80
N LYS A 103 2.64 13.72 24.75
CA LYS A 103 3.65 14.78 24.85
C LYS A 103 3.04 16.13 25.23
N ALA A 104 1.86 16.45 24.72
CA ALA A 104 1.14 17.67 25.07
C ALA A 104 0.69 17.67 26.55
N ASP A 105 0.18 16.54 27.04
CA ASP A 105 -0.17 16.34 28.45
C ASP A 105 1.08 16.43 29.34
N LEU A 106 2.19 15.82 28.93
CA LEU A 106 3.46 15.91 29.67
C LEU A 106 4.00 17.34 29.76
N ALA A 107 3.79 18.15 28.71
CA ALA A 107 4.20 19.56 28.68
C ALA A 107 3.33 20.47 29.57
N GLY A 108 2.32 19.92 30.27
CA GLY A 108 1.36 20.70 31.05
C GLY A 108 0.39 21.48 30.17
N GLY A 109 0.05 20.93 29.00
CA GLY A 109 -0.93 21.49 28.08
C GLY A 109 -2.34 21.59 28.66
N SER A 110 -3.28 22.08 27.85
CA SER A 110 -4.64 22.43 28.26
C SER A 110 -5.29 21.43 29.22
N ALA A 111 -5.55 21.88 30.45
CA ALA A 111 -6.22 21.09 31.48
C ALA A 111 -7.69 20.73 31.12
N SER A 112 -8.25 21.38 30.10
CA SER A 112 -9.63 21.19 29.69
C SER A 112 -9.91 19.91 28.90
N GLY A 113 -8.89 19.25 28.33
CA GLY A 113 -9.10 18.13 27.41
C GLY A 113 -9.45 18.54 25.96
N ALA A 114 -9.60 19.84 25.68
CA ALA A 114 -10.04 20.35 24.38
C ALA A 114 -9.13 19.96 23.20
N LEU A 115 -7.82 19.78 23.45
CA LEU A 115 -6.90 19.30 22.40
C LEU A 115 -7.21 17.84 22.05
N GLY A 116 -7.56 17.02 23.03
CA GLY A 116 -7.95 15.63 22.80
C GLY A 116 -9.25 15.50 22.03
N GLU A 117 -10.25 16.32 22.33
CA GLU A 117 -11.52 16.36 21.59
C GLU A 117 -11.31 16.81 20.14
N ALA A 118 -10.54 17.87 19.90
CA ALA A 118 -10.24 18.34 18.55
C ALA A 118 -9.45 17.32 17.72
N GLU A 119 -8.54 16.57 18.34
CA GLU A 119 -7.83 15.49 17.65
C GLU A 119 -8.71 14.27 17.43
N LEU A 120 -9.66 13.98 18.33
CA LEU A 120 -10.65 12.91 18.16
C LEU A 120 -11.51 13.15 16.92
N GLU A 121 -11.99 14.38 16.70
CA GLU A 121 -12.75 14.74 15.50
C GLU A 121 -11.94 14.51 14.21
N LYS A 122 -10.65 14.86 14.22
CA LYS A 122 -9.75 14.59 13.09
C LYS A 122 -9.56 13.09 12.86
N VAL A 123 -9.46 12.30 13.93
CA VAL A 123 -9.36 10.84 13.83
C VAL A 123 -10.64 10.26 13.24
N ARG A 124 -11.82 10.69 13.71
CA ARG A 124 -13.12 10.27 13.14
C ARG A 124 -13.18 10.52 11.65
N HIS A 125 -12.86 11.74 11.23
CA HIS A 125 -12.85 12.11 9.82
C HIS A 125 -11.84 11.28 9.01
N SER A 126 -10.67 10.98 9.58
CA SER A 126 -9.68 10.11 8.92
C SER A 126 -10.17 8.66 8.77
N PHE A 127 -10.93 8.14 9.74
CA PHE A 127 -11.46 6.77 9.67
C PHE A 127 -12.59 6.67 8.64
N GLU A 128 -13.45 7.69 8.55
CA GLU A 128 -14.45 7.81 7.48
C GLU A 128 -13.79 7.78 6.10
N LEU A 129 -12.73 8.58 5.90
CA LEU A 129 -12.00 8.61 4.64
C LEU A 129 -11.34 7.27 4.31
N LEU A 130 -10.72 6.62 5.30
CA LEU A 130 -10.07 5.31 5.11
C LEU A 130 -11.07 4.22 4.70
N LEU A 131 -12.27 4.23 5.28
CA LEU A 131 -13.34 3.30 4.90
C LEU A 131 -13.94 3.62 3.52
N ALA A 132 -13.92 4.89 3.11
CA ALA A 132 -14.35 5.30 1.78
C ALA A 132 -13.32 4.94 0.70
N GLU A 133 -12.03 5.20 0.93
CA GLU A 133 -10.93 4.92 -0.01
C GLU A 133 -10.73 3.42 -0.28
N GLY A 134 -10.92 2.56 0.74
CA GLY A 134 -10.79 1.10 0.57
C GLY A 134 -11.82 0.53 -0.41
N LYS A 135 -12.92 1.25 -0.62
CA LYS A 135 -13.97 0.89 -1.57
C LYS A 135 -13.74 1.75 -2.80
N VAL A 136 -12.97 1.24 -3.77
CA VAL A 136 -12.91 1.86 -5.10
C VAL A 136 -14.35 1.96 -5.59
N ASN A 137 -14.92 3.15 -5.52
CA ASN A 137 -16.29 3.35 -5.95
C ASN A 137 -16.33 3.05 -7.45
N ALA A 138 -17.36 2.36 -7.92
CA ALA A 138 -17.52 2.04 -9.34
C ALA A 138 -17.50 3.29 -10.25
N THR A 139 -17.64 4.48 -9.66
CA THR A 139 -17.53 5.78 -10.32
C THR A 139 -16.08 6.27 -10.52
N ASP A 140 -15.11 5.77 -9.75
CA ASP A 140 -13.70 6.20 -9.80
C ASP A 140 -12.88 5.50 -10.89
N THR A 141 -13.45 4.48 -11.55
CA THR A 141 -12.83 3.95 -12.77
C THR A 141 -13.01 4.99 -13.86
N GLN A 142 -12.00 5.85 -14.05
CA GLN A 142 -11.91 6.72 -15.20
C GLN A 142 -12.13 5.86 -16.45
N ALA A 143 -13.18 6.17 -17.21
CA ALA A 143 -13.47 5.47 -18.45
C ALA A 143 -12.21 5.52 -19.33
N LEU A 144 -11.86 4.38 -19.93
CA LEU A 144 -10.78 4.35 -20.91
C LEU A 144 -11.04 5.43 -21.97
N PRO A 145 -10.00 6.13 -22.43
CA PRO A 145 -10.16 7.14 -23.46
C PRO A 145 -10.87 6.49 -24.67
N VAL A 146 -11.90 7.18 -25.17
CA VAL A 146 -12.71 6.69 -26.29
C VAL A 146 -11.77 6.28 -27.42
N PRO A 147 -11.81 5.03 -27.89
CA PRO A 147 -10.89 4.57 -28.91
C PRO A 147 -11.03 5.46 -30.15
N HIS A 148 -9.93 6.11 -30.55
CA HIS A 148 -9.88 7.04 -31.69
C HIS A 148 -10.04 6.34 -33.06
N VAL A 149 -10.72 5.19 -33.12
CA VAL A 149 -10.81 4.35 -34.31
C VAL A 149 -11.82 4.94 -35.31
N PHE A 150 -12.75 5.81 -34.88
CA PHE A 150 -13.78 6.36 -35.76
C PHE A 150 -14.18 7.81 -35.44
N VAL A 151 -13.31 8.79 -35.69
CA VAL A 151 -13.79 10.17 -35.87
C VAL A 151 -14.01 10.37 -37.37
N ARG A 152 -15.26 10.23 -37.83
CA ARG A 152 -15.70 10.45 -39.23
C ARG A 152 -15.09 9.52 -40.29
N GLY A 153 -15.00 8.20 -40.01
CA GLY A 153 -14.62 7.21 -41.02
C GLY A 153 -13.17 7.28 -41.52
N GLU A 154 -12.33 8.12 -40.93
CA GLU A 154 -10.89 8.14 -41.20
C GLU A 154 -10.15 7.42 -40.06
N GLU A 155 -9.39 6.38 -40.40
CA GLU A 155 -8.43 5.76 -39.46
C GLU A 155 -7.51 6.84 -38.87
N ALA A 156 -7.27 6.81 -37.57
CA ALA A 156 -6.35 7.75 -36.91
C ALA A 156 -4.98 7.72 -37.61
N LYS A 157 -4.73 8.73 -38.45
CA LYS A 157 -3.48 8.85 -39.20
C LYS A 157 -2.35 8.96 -38.18
N LYS A 158 -1.41 8.00 -38.21
CA LYS A 158 -0.17 8.08 -37.43
C LYS A 158 0.46 9.43 -37.73
N LYS A 159 0.52 10.32 -36.72
CA LYS A 159 1.25 11.58 -36.85
C LYS A 159 2.64 11.22 -37.33
N ARG A 160 3.14 11.96 -38.32
CA ARG A 160 4.52 11.83 -38.81
C ARG A 160 5.45 12.30 -37.70
N GLY A 161 5.66 11.46 -36.71
CA GLY A 161 6.76 11.63 -35.79
C GLY A 161 8.04 11.58 -36.59
N GLY A 162 9.00 12.46 -36.29
CA GLY A 162 10.30 12.40 -36.93
C GLY A 162 10.96 11.01 -36.75
N ARG A 163 12.10 10.80 -37.40
CA ARG A 163 12.85 9.53 -37.35
C ARG A 163 13.08 9.00 -35.93
N ARG A 164 13.17 9.89 -34.93
CA ARG A 164 13.33 9.56 -33.51
C ARG A 164 12.08 8.92 -32.89
N GLU A 165 10.89 9.45 -33.15
CA GLU A 165 9.64 8.91 -32.59
C GLU A 165 9.28 7.56 -33.22
N PHE A 166 9.49 7.41 -34.53
CA PHE A 166 9.34 6.10 -35.18
C PHE A 166 10.28 5.05 -34.59
N ARG A 167 11.55 5.42 -34.30
CA ARG A 167 12.48 4.50 -33.62
C ARG A 167 12.01 4.15 -32.21
N LYS A 168 11.53 5.13 -31.44
CA LYS A 168 11.01 4.89 -30.08
C LYS A 168 9.78 3.97 -30.10
N GLN A 169 8.82 4.22 -30.99
CA GLN A 169 7.65 3.35 -31.14
C GLN A 169 8.04 1.92 -31.58
N ARG A 170 9.01 1.80 -32.49
CA ARG A 170 9.50 0.49 -32.95
C ARG A 170 10.33 -0.26 -31.90
N ALA A 171 10.92 0.46 -30.95
CA ALA A 171 11.62 -0.12 -29.79
C ALA A 171 10.65 -0.47 -28.64
N GLN A 172 9.52 0.23 -28.52
CA GLN A 172 8.47 -0.05 -27.54
C GLN A 172 7.54 -1.18 -27.96
N LYS A 173 7.26 -1.32 -29.26
CA LYS A 173 6.67 -2.54 -29.78
C LYS A 173 7.71 -3.64 -29.60
N ASP A 174 7.36 -4.68 -28.87
CA ASP A 174 8.19 -5.89 -28.77
C ASP A 174 8.46 -6.36 -30.20
N ALA A 175 9.67 -6.08 -30.69
CA ALA A 175 10.03 -6.42 -32.06
C ALA A 175 10.01 -7.94 -32.15
N PRO A 176 9.34 -8.52 -33.15
CA PRO A 176 9.15 -9.96 -33.18
C PRO A 176 10.52 -10.64 -33.16
N SER A 177 10.62 -11.63 -32.27
CA SER A 177 11.83 -12.40 -32.07
C SER A 177 12.30 -12.97 -33.41
N ALA A 178 13.60 -13.22 -33.50
CA ALA A 178 14.22 -13.92 -34.63
C ALA A 178 13.41 -15.16 -35.06
N LEU A 179 12.98 -15.92 -34.05
CA LEU A 179 12.20 -17.13 -34.21
C LEU A 179 10.80 -16.84 -34.76
N GLU A 180 10.10 -15.85 -34.19
CA GLU A 180 8.76 -15.45 -34.63
C GLU A 180 8.75 -14.98 -36.08
N ARG A 181 9.78 -14.25 -36.52
CA ARG A 181 9.96 -13.87 -37.93
C ARG A 181 10.25 -15.04 -38.84
N ALA A 182 10.95 -16.05 -38.36
CA ALA A 182 11.25 -17.25 -39.13
C ALA A 182 10.02 -18.14 -39.28
N VAL A 183 9.21 -18.23 -38.22
CA VAL A 183 7.98 -19.04 -38.16
C VAL A 183 6.81 -18.35 -38.88
N SER A 184 6.82 -17.02 -39.05
CA SER A 184 5.73 -16.31 -39.75
C SER A 184 5.59 -16.66 -41.24
N HIS A 185 6.58 -17.32 -41.83
CA HIS A 185 6.53 -17.77 -43.23
C HIS A 185 6.37 -19.28 -43.29
N VAL A 186 5.23 -19.73 -43.83
CA VAL A 186 4.93 -21.15 -44.06
C VAL A 186 5.16 -21.48 -45.54
N LYS A 187 5.89 -22.56 -45.82
CA LYS A 187 6.12 -23.04 -47.18
C LYS A 187 5.01 -24.02 -47.58
N MET A 188 4.16 -23.63 -48.52
CA MET A 188 3.09 -24.50 -49.00
C MET A 188 3.66 -25.80 -49.60
N GLY A 189 3.07 -26.94 -49.24
CA GLY A 189 3.47 -28.27 -49.75
C GLY A 189 4.54 -29.00 -48.95
N VAL A 190 4.95 -28.49 -47.78
CA VAL A 190 5.89 -29.15 -46.86
C VAL A 190 5.21 -29.28 -45.50
N SER A 191 5.41 -30.40 -44.79
CA SER A 191 4.82 -30.60 -43.46
C SER A 191 5.36 -29.57 -42.45
N GLU A 192 4.55 -29.20 -41.45
CA GLU A 192 4.96 -28.19 -40.44
C GLU A 192 6.20 -28.63 -39.66
N GLU A 193 6.31 -29.94 -39.37
CA GLU A 193 7.45 -30.53 -38.66
C GLU A 193 8.75 -30.42 -39.47
N GLU A 194 8.71 -30.73 -40.76
CA GLU A 194 9.86 -30.57 -41.67
C GLU A 194 10.29 -29.11 -41.77
N GLN A 195 9.33 -28.18 -41.84
CA GLN A 195 9.63 -26.75 -41.87
C GLN A 195 10.32 -26.28 -40.58
N LEU A 196 9.81 -26.68 -39.42
CA LEU A 196 10.42 -26.34 -38.12
C LEU A 196 11.82 -26.93 -37.99
N GLN A 197 12.03 -28.19 -38.38
CA GLN A 197 13.35 -28.82 -38.37
C GLN A 197 14.33 -28.07 -39.27
N THR A 198 13.91 -27.70 -40.48
CA THR A 198 14.73 -26.94 -41.44
C THR A 198 15.06 -25.54 -40.90
N LEU A 199 14.10 -24.87 -40.26
CA LEU A 199 14.30 -23.57 -39.61
C LEU A 199 15.28 -23.66 -38.44
N MET A 200 15.20 -24.72 -37.62
CA MET A 200 16.14 -24.97 -36.54
C MET A 200 17.55 -25.32 -37.04
N GLN A 201 17.72 -25.79 -38.27
CA GLN A 201 19.04 -26.07 -38.86
C GLN A 201 19.74 -24.82 -39.41
N ARG A 202 19.01 -23.73 -39.70
CA ARG A 202 19.61 -22.47 -40.15
C ARG A 202 20.55 -21.88 -39.10
N SER A 203 21.78 -21.60 -39.52
CA SER A 203 22.81 -20.92 -38.71
C SER A 203 22.31 -19.62 -38.07
N ASP A 204 21.54 -18.85 -38.83
CA ASP A 204 21.16 -17.49 -38.47
C ASP A 204 20.12 -17.48 -37.34
N VAL A 205 19.18 -18.43 -37.39
CA VAL A 205 18.14 -18.61 -36.35
C VAL A 205 18.80 -19.12 -35.06
N ARG A 206 19.69 -20.12 -35.17
CA ARG A 206 20.47 -20.63 -34.03
C ARG A 206 21.29 -19.53 -33.35
N ALA A 207 22.00 -18.72 -34.12
CA ALA A 207 22.82 -17.64 -33.58
C ALA A 207 21.98 -16.58 -32.84
N GLN A 208 20.78 -16.27 -33.33
CA GLN A 208 19.88 -15.31 -32.68
C GLN A 208 19.18 -15.90 -31.44
N MET A 209 18.84 -17.19 -31.45
CA MET A 209 18.36 -17.93 -30.27
C MET A 209 19.38 -17.92 -29.14
N LEU A 210 20.65 -18.22 -29.47
CA LEU A 210 21.75 -18.17 -28.49
C LEU A 210 21.96 -16.76 -27.93
N LYS A 211 21.80 -15.70 -28.74
CA LYS A 211 21.81 -14.30 -28.26
C LYS A 211 20.64 -13.95 -27.35
N GLY A 212 19.47 -14.58 -27.54
CA GLY A 212 18.32 -14.42 -26.67
C GLY A 212 18.55 -15.05 -25.30
N LEU A 213 19.23 -16.20 -25.25
CA LEU A 213 19.57 -16.91 -24.01
C LEU A 213 20.66 -16.19 -23.19
N THR A 214 21.59 -15.50 -23.84
CA THR A 214 22.67 -14.77 -23.14
C THR A 214 22.27 -13.36 -22.70
N LYS A 215 21.21 -12.79 -23.28
CA LYS A 215 20.60 -11.59 -22.72
C LYS A 215 19.88 -12.00 -21.44
N ALA A 216 20.49 -11.69 -20.30
CA ALA A 216 19.79 -11.69 -19.02
C ALA A 216 18.45 -10.97 -19.22
N PRO A 217 17.34 -11.49 -18.67
CA PRO A 217 16.09 -10.75 -18.70
C PRO A 217 16.41 -9.35 -18.16
N GLU A 218 16.26 -8.32 -19.00
CA GLU A 218 16.30 -6.95 -18.52
C GLU A 218 15.28 -6.95 -17.39
N GLN A 219 15.77 -6.90 -16.15
CA GLN A 219 14.94 -6.78 -14.97
C GLN A 219 14.27 -5.41 -15.07
N ARG A 220 13.17 -5.38 -15.82
CA ARG A 220 12.22 -4.29 -15.82
C ARG A 220 11.62 -4.35 -14.43
N LYS A 221 12.24 -3.58 -13.52
CA LYS A 221 12.01 -3.42 -12.08
C LYS A 221 13.03 -4.21 -11.24
N ARG A 222 13.65 -3.51 -10.28
CA ARG A 222 14.47 -4.09 -9.22
C ARG A 222 13.73 -5.27 -8.59
N PRO A 223 14.41 -6.34 -8.16
CA PRO A 223 13.76 -7.31 -7.27
C PRO A 223 13.19 -6.54 -6.09
N ARG A 224 11.87 -6.64 -5.89
CA ARG A 224 11.19 -6.13 -4.68
C ARG A 224 11.73 -6.96 -3.53
N ASP A 225 12.42 -6.35 -2.58
CA ASP A 225 12.73 -7.03 -1.34
C ASP A 225 11.40 -7.30 -0.61
N ALA A 226 11.30 -8.42 0.11
CA ALA A 226 10.07 -8.84 0.79
C ALA A 226 9.58 -7.84 1.88
N ASN A 227 10.38 -6.81 2.16
CA ASN A 227 10.10 -5.73 3.11
C ASN A 227 9.71 -4.41 2.43
N ASP A 228 9.74 -4.32 1.09
CA ASP A 228 9.33 -3.10 0.37
C ASP A 228 7.80 -3.10 0.21
N ASP A 229 7.11 -2.65 1.25
CA ASP A 229 5.67 -2.40 1.20
C ASP A 229 5.37 -1.39 0.10
N GLU A 230 4.38 -1.71 -0.73
CA GLU A 230 3.93 -0.99 -1.93
C GLU A 230 3.52 0.48 -1.71
N TYR A 231 3.64 0.98 -0.48
CA TYR A 231 3.21 2.29 0.00
C TYR A 231 4.33 3.16 0.57
N ASP A 232 5.57 2.68 0.67
CA ASP A 232 6.70 3.50 1.16
C ASP A 232 7.00 4.70 0.24
N ASP A 233 6.79 4.54 -1.07
CA ASP A 233 6.92 5.63 -2.05
C ASP A 233 5.86 6.74 -1.86
N LEU A 234 4.73 6.41 -1.24
CA LEU A 234 3.64 7.37 -0.99
C LEU A 234 3.80 8.09 0.36
N LEU A 235 4.64 7.59 1.27
CA LEU A 235 4.94 8.21 2.56
C LEU A 235 6.02 9.30 2.48
N GLN A 236 6.78 9.37 1.38
CA GLN A 236 7.81 10.39 1.15
C GLN A 236 7.32 11.64 0.40
N ILE A 237 6.06 11.66 -0.03
CA ILE A 237 5.44 12.86 -0.61
C ILE A 237 5.11 13.83 0.52
N ARG A 238 6.09 14.67 0.87
CA ARG A 238 5.91 15.83 1.76
C ARG A 238 4.85 16.78 1.17
N LEU A 239 3.75 16.94 1.90
CA LEU A 239 2.99 18.19 1.96
C LEU A 239 3.76 19.21 2.81
#